data_AF-A0A5E8H1N1-F1
#
_entry.id   AF-A0A5E8H1N1-F1
#
_cell.length_a   1.000
_cell.length_b   1.000
_cell.length_c   1.000
_cell.angle_alpha   90.00
_cell.angle_beta   90.00
_cell.angle_gamma   90.00
#
_symmetry.space_group_name_H-M   'P 1'
#
loop_
_entity.id
_entity.type
_entity.pdbx_description
1 polymer ?
#
loop_
_entity_poly.entity_id
_entity_poly.type
_entity_poly.pdbx_seq_one_letter_code
_entity_poly.pdbx_strand_id
1 'polypeptide(L)'
;MLTSLSLRLRVFLMFLGMTAAVWVAIGLALYIGLGRAAETGVAGAFTFSGILLFFLSLAIFTGCWFLFDTNVAKPVERIAAAMRTRAHAGVEVSVDQNEARYLGDLGPAVAAVTGELSKASEDAEGIVAEETARLAAERAHLALLLTEIPVAIVLVSPTHQIMLYDGQAADVLKQVHVPRLSSSIYDYFAESELRPGFEQLTEARREVDVEVHGTKGNLSFQLRLKKLSEASGFMILIDSTNARIAPEAARPLIYDFDLTERDTEKAIENCSLSELSFTVFDTETTGLMPNKDDIVQIGAVRVVNGRMVPGERIDQLVNPGRPIPPASSKVHGISDTMVADAPQPLEAVADFHEFARESVIVAHNAPFDLAFLQKYGKVAGLEWPHPILDTVLLSAVVFGSNEVHTLDALCERLCIDIRPEVRHTALGDAEATAEALCKLLPILTSKGFETFGDVIQETRKHGRLLKDMN
;
A
#
# COMPACT_ATOMS: atom_id res chain seq x y z
N MET A 1 4.54 39.46 17.24
CA MET A 1 4.02 40.69 16.61
C MET A 1 3.52 40.48 15.18
N LEU A 2 4.13 39.62 14.34
CA LEU A 2 3.65 39.42 12.95
C LEU A 2 2.42 38.51 12.81
N THR A 3 2.10 37.70 13.81
CA THR A 3 1.02 36.69 13.72
C THR A 3 -0.38 37.24 13.97
N SER A 4 -0.50 38.47 14.48
CA SER A 4 -1.78 39.17 14.66
C SER A 4 -2.25 39.90 13.40
N LEU A 5 -1.45 39.89 12.32
CA LEU A 5 -1.78 40.50 11.04
C LEU A 5 -2.46 39.47 10.14
N SER A 6 -3.45 39.91 9.34
CA SER A 6 -4.12 39.02 8.39
C SER A 6 -3.13 38.40 7.40
N LEU A 7 -3.43 37.19 6.89
CA LEU A 7 -2.58 36.52 5.88
C LEU A 7 -2.35 37.43 4.67
N ARG A 8 -3.40 38.10 4.19
CA ARG A 8 -3.30 39.08 3.08
C ARG A 8 -2.32 40.20 3.37
N LEU A 9 -2.36 40.78 4.57
CA LEU A 9 -1.46 41.88 4.93
C LEU A 9 -0.01 41.39 5.09
N ARG A 10 0.21 40.19 5.62
CA ARG A 10 1.55 39.58 5.70
C ARG A 10 2.14 39.33 4.32
N VAL A 11 1.36 38.74 3.42
CA VAL A 11 1.77 38.52 2.02
C VAL A 11 2.08 39.86 1.35
N PHE A 12 1.24 40.88 1.53
CA PHE A 12 1.51 42.22 1.03
C PHE A 12 2.81 42.81 1.58
N LEU A 13 3.04 42.74 2.89
CA LEU A 13 4.27 43.22 3.54
C LEU A 13 5.52 42.47 3.04
N MET A 14 5.40 41.18 2.74
CA MET A 14 6.48 40.39 2.14
C MET A 14 6.82 40.92 0.73
N PHE A 15 5.83 41.17 -0.13
CA PHE A 15 6.06 41.75 -1.46
C PHE A 15 6.63 43.18 -1.35
N LEU A 16 6.12 43.99 -0.44
CA LEU A 16 6.64 45.33 -0.19
C LEU A 16 8.11 45.29 0.28
N GLY A 17 8.44 44.39 1.20
CA GLY A 17 9.79 44.16 1.68
C GLY A 17 10.73 43.68 0.57
N MET A 18 10.25 42.78 -0.30
CA MET A 18 10.98 42.32 -1.48
C MET A 18 11.28 43.48 -2.43
N THR A 19 10.29 44.33 -2.74
CA THR A 19 10.49 45.51 -3.58
C THR A 19 11.51 46.47 -2.96
N ALA A 20 11.42 46.74 -1.66
CA ALA A 20 12.39 47.58 -0.95
C ALA A 20 13.80 46.99 -0.99
N ALA A 21 13.95 45.68 -0.77
CA ALA A 21 15.23 44.99 -0.84
C ALA A 21 15.85 45.06 -2.24
N VAL A 22 15.05 44.93 -3.29
CA VAL A 22 15.52 45.11 -4.68
C VAL A 22 16.02 46.54 -4.90
N TRP A 23 15.30 47.56 -4.43
CA TRP A 23 15.77 48.95 -4.53
C TRP A 23 17.10 49.20 -3.80
N VAL A 24 17.27 48.61 -2.61
CA VAL A 24 18.54 48.68 -1.88
C VAL A 24 19.66 47.96 -2.64
N ALA A 25 19.37 46.80 -3.24
CA ALA A 25 20.33 46.06 -4.06
C ALA A 25 20.75 46.85 -5.30
N ILE A 26 19.82 47.56 -5.96
CA ILE A 26 20.12 48.47 -7.08
C ILE A 26 21.08 49.58 -6.61
N GLY A 27 20.75 50.25 -5.51
CA GLY A 27 21.59 51.32 -4.97
C GLY A 27 22.99 50.84 -4.60
N LEU A 28 23.09 49.68 -3.94
CA LEU A 28 24.36 49.08 -3.55
C LEU A 28 25.20 48.66 -4.76
N ALA A 29 24.57 48.03 -5.77
CA ALA A 29 25.26 47.60 -6.97
C ALA A 29 25.84 48.79 -7.74
N LEU A 30 25.04 49.85 -7.92
CA LEU A 30 25.49 51.08 -8.57
C LEU A 30 26.58 51.80 -7.77
N TYR A 31 26.48 51.85 -6.44
CA TYR A 31 27.50 52.46 -5.58
C TYR A 31 28.84 51.74 -5.70
N ILE A 32 28.84 50.41 -5.61
CA ILE A 32 30.06 49.60 -5.74
C ILE A 32 30.62 49.70 -7.17
N GLY A 33 29.76 49.69 -8.19
CA GLY A 33 30.18 49.86 -9.58
C GLY A 33 30.82 51.21 -9.85
N LEU A 34 30.23 52.31 -9.35
CA LEU A 34 30.81 53.65 -9.44
C LEU A 34 32.20 53.73 -8.79
N GLY A 35 32.39 53.08 -7.63
CA GLY A 35 33.70 52.97 -6.99
C GLY A 35 34.78 52.31 -7.86
N ARG A 36 34.36 51.45 -8.80
CA ARG A 36 35.24 50.75 -9.76
C ARG A 36 35.39 51.47 -11.10
N ALA A 37 34.67 52.57 -11.33
CA ALA A 37 34.66 53.28 -12.60
C ALA A 37 36.03 53.87 -12.98
N ALA A 38 36.83 54.26 -11.97
CA ALA A 38 38.17 54.81 -12.19
C ALA A 38 39.16 53.76 -12.77
N GLU A 39 38.99 52.49 -12.43
CA GLU A 39 39.90 51.41 -12.84
C GLU A 39 39.44 50.68 -14.12
N THR A 40 38.12 50.55 -14.29
CA THR A 40 37.52 49.71 -15.35
C THR A 40 36.81 50.50 -16.46
N GLY A 41 36.77 51.82 -16.32
CA GLY A 41 35.96 52.70 -17.17
C GLY A 41 34.46 52.62 -16.88
N VAL A 42 33.70 53.58 -17.43
CA VAL A 42 32.25 53.70 -17.18
C VAL A 42 31.50 52.46 -17.67
N ALA A 43 31.85 51.93 -18.84
CA ALA A 43 31.24 50.71 -19.37
C ALA A 43 31.49 49.49 -18.46
N GLY A 44 32.71 49.34 -17.93
CA GLY A 44 33.06 48.26 -16.99
C GLY A 44 32.35 48.37 -15.64
N ALA A 45 32.18 49.59 -15.13
CA ALA A 45 31.39 49.84 -13.92
C ALA A 45 29.91 49.46 -14.08
N PHE A 46 29.30 49.78 -15.23
CA PHE A 46 27.90 49.42 -15.52
C PHE A 46 27.72 47.91 -15.69
N THR A 47 28.62 47.23 -16.43
CA THR A 47 28.54 45.77 -16.59
C THR A 47 28.71 45.06 -15.25
N PHE A 48 29.65 45.49 -14.42
CA PHE A 48 29.83 44.94 -13.07
C PHE A 48 28.60 45.16 -12.18
N SER A 49 28.02 46.38 -12.19
CA SER A 49 26.79 46.68 -11.44
C SER A 49 25.62 45.80 -11.88
N GLY A 50 25.46 45.58 -13.19
CA GLY A 50 24.41 44.74 -13.74
C GLY A 50 24.53 43.28 -13.30
N ILE A 51 25.75 42.72 -13.35
CA ILE A 51 26.02 41.35 -12.89
C ILE A 51 25.75 41.23 -11.38
N LEU A 52 26.24 42.19 -10.58
CA LEU A 52 26.04 42.18 -9.14
C LEU A 52 24.55 42.30 -8.78
N LEU A 53 23.81 43.19 -9.45
CA LEU A 53 22.38 43.35 -9.26
C LEU A 53 21.61 42.08 -9.62
N PHE A 54 21.99 41.38 -10.69
CA PHE A 54 21.37 40.11 -11.08
C PHE A 54 21.48 39.08 -9.95
N PHE A 55 22.69 38.86 -9.41
CA PHE A 55 22.90 37.90 -8.31
C PHE A 55 22.21 38.32 -7.02
N LEU A 56 22.24 39.60 -6.66
CA LEU A 56 21.55 40.12 -5.47
C LEU A 56 20.03 39.96 -5.60
N SER A 57 19.47 40.29 -6.75
CA SER A 57 18.03 40.15 -7.01
C SER A 57 17.62 38.67 -6.95
N LEU A 58 18.38 37.79 -7.59
CA LEU A 58 18.14 36.34 -7.56
C LEU A 58 18.13 35.82 -6.12
N ALA A 59 19.11 36.19 -5.29
CA ALA A 59 19.16 35.80 -3.89
C ALA A 59 17.94 36.29 -3.09
N ILE A 60 17.49 37.52 -3.32
CA ILE A 60 16.30 38.08 -2.69
C ILE A 60 15.05 37.31 -3.11
N PHE A 61 14.85 37.06 -4.41
CA PHE A 61 13.70 36.30 -4.91
C PHE A 61 13.67 34.88 -4.36
N THR A 62 14.80 34.17 -4.38
CA THR A 62 14.90 32.81 -3.83
C THR A 62 14.66 32.80 -2.32
N GLY A 63 15.16 33.78 -1.58
CA GLY A 63 14.92 33.91 -0.13
C GLY A 63 13.45 34.19 0.20
N CYS A 64 12.80 35.11 -0.53
CA CYS A 64 11.37 35.40 -0.37
C CYS A 64 10.51 34.18 -0.74
N TRP A 65 10.84 33.48 -1.84
CA TRP A 65 10.17 32.24 -2.21
C TRP A 65 10.33 31.18 -1.11
N PHE A 66 11.54 30.96 -0.59
CA PHE A 66 11.80 29.98 0.46
C PHE A 66 11.00 30.29 1.75
N LEU A 67 10.91 31.56 2.13
CA LEU A 67 10.10 32.00 3.27
C LEU A 67 8.60 31.73 3.04
N PHE A 68 8.08 32.03 1.85
CA PHE A 68 6.69 31.77 1.51
C PHE A 68 6.38 30.28 1.47
N ASP A 69 7.24 29.49 0.81
CA ASP A 69 7.10 28.04 0.69
C ASP A 69 7.07 27.37 2.06
N THR A 70 8.02 27.72 2.94
CA THR A 70 8.16 27.13 4.27
C THR A 70 7.03 27.50 5.23
N ASN A 71 6.53 28.75 5.16
CA ASN A 71 5.55 29.24 6.13
C ASN A 71 4.10 29.25 5.63
N VAL A 72 3.87 29.06 4.33
CA VAL A 72 2.52 29.11 3.74
C VAL A 72 2.25 27.86 2.90
N ALA A 73 3.05 27.59 1.87
CA ALA A 73 2.74 26.51 0.93
C ALA A 73 2.75 25.12 1.60
N LYS A 74 3.87 24.75 2.25
CA LYS A 74 4.00 23.46 2.93
C LYS A 74 2.98 23.26 4.06
N PRO A 75 2.75 24.23 4.98
CA PRO A 75 1.72 24.09 6.01
C PRO A 75 0.31 23.90 5.44
N VAL A 76 -0.04 24.58 4.34
CA VAL A 76 -1.35 24.38 3.67
C VAL A 76 -1.48 22.98 3.12
N GLU A 77 -0.43 22.45 2.46
CA GLU A 77 -0.43 21.08 1.94
C GLU A 77 -0.59 20.05 3.06
N ARG A 78 0.14 20.22 4.18
CA ARG A 78 0.04 19.34 5.35
C ARG A 78 -1.34 19.33 5.97
N ILE A 79 -1.95 20.51 6.17
CA ILE A 79 -3.31 20.62 6.72
C ILE A 79 -4.32 19.98 5.79
N ALA A 80 -4.21 20.20 4.48
CA ALA A 80 -5.09 19.57 3.50
C ALA A 80 -4.93 18.04 3.51
N ALA A 81 -3.71 17.52 3.66
CA ALA A 81 -3.46 16.09 3.79
C ALA A 81 -4.03 15.53 5.10
N ALA A 82 -3.84 16.22 6.22
CA ALA A 82 -4.39 15.84 7.53
C ALA A 82 -5.92 15.77 7.51
N MET A 83 -6.58 16.78 6.92
CA MET A 83 -8.04 16.80 6.80
C MET A 83 -8.58 15.64 5.95
N ARG A 84 -7.92 15.31 4.83
CA ARG A 84 -8.31 14.16 3.99
C ARG A 84 -8.09 12.84 4.71
N THR A 85 -6.94 12.71 5.38
CA THR A 85 -6.62 11.50 6.17
C THR A 85 -7.69 11.28 7.23
N ARG A 86 -8.11 12.33 7.90
CA ARG A 86 -9.21 12.26 8.86
C ARG A 86 -10.55 11.90 8.22
N ALA A 87 -10.91 12.55 7.11
CA ALA A 87 -12.19 12.33 6.44
C ALA A 87 -12.33 10.92 5.82
N HIS A 88 -11.23 10.33 5.38
CA HIS A 88 -11.26 9.10 4.58
C HIS A 88 -10.59 7.88 5.22
N ALA A 89 -9.66 8.08 6.16
CA ALA A 89 -8.98 7.00 6.87
C ALA A 89 -9.43 6.85 8.33
N GLY A 90 -10.37 7.69 8.80
CA GLY A 90 -10.89 7.66 10.18
C GLY A 90 -9.84 7.98 11.24
N VAL A 91 -8.76 8.67 10.85
CA VAL A 91 -7.63 8.96 11.73
C VAL A 91 -7.83 10.30 12.42
N GLU A 92 -7.76 10.32 13.75
CA GLU A 92 -7.70 11.57 14.52
C GLU A 92 -6.34 12.26 14.36
N VAL A 93 -6.18 13.02 13.27
CA VAL A 93 -4.99 13.84 13.08
C VAL A 93 -5.18 15.17 13.81
N SER A 94 -4.40 15.41 14.85
CA SER A 94 -4.32 16.73 15.49
C SER A 94 -3.57 17.70 14.57
N VAL A 95 -4.22 18.78 14.15
CA VAL A 95 -3.54 19.84 13.40
C VAL A 95 -2.67 20.65 14.37
N ASP A 96 -1.35 20.58 14.22
CA ASP A 96 -0.43 21.37 15.05
C ASP A 96 -0.66 22.87 14.79
N GLN A 97 -1.16 23.56 15.82
CA GLN A 97 -1.44 24.99 15.77
C GLN A 97 -0.16 25.83 15.58
N ASN A 98 1.01 25.28 15.93
CA ASN A 98 2.29 25.95 15.71
C ASN A 98 2.67 25.97 14.22
N GLU A 99 2.35 24.90 13.48
CA GLU A 99 2.58 24.84 12.04
C GLU A 99 1.60 25.74 11.27
N ALA A 100 0.35 25.83 11.73
CA ALA A 100 -0.67 26.70 11.12
C ALA A 100 -0.53 28.20 11.49
N ARG A 101 0.45 28.57 12.31
CA ARG A 101 0.61 29.92 12.90
C ARG A 101 0.60 31.06 11.87
N TYR A 102 1.07 30.79 10.66
CA TYR A 102 1.13 31.78 9.59
C TYR A 102 -0.07 31.79 8.65
N LEU A 103 -1.01 30.85 8.81
CA LEU A 103 -2.17 30.71 7.91
C LEU A 103 -3.37 31.56 8.32
N GLY A 104 -3.30 32.26 9.46
CA GLY A 104 -4.38 33.10 9.96
C GLY A 104 -5.56 32.27 10.45
N ASP A 105 -6.77 32.64 10.06
CA ASP A 105 -8.01 32.00 10.57
C ASP A 105 -8.22 30.57 10.06
N LEU A 106 -7.47 30.16 9.02
CA LEU A 106 -7.56 28.79 8.50
C LEU A 106 -7.18 27.75 9.57
N GLY A 107 -6.15 28.00 10.37
CA GLY A 107 -5.73 27.08 11.43
C GLY A 107 -6.85 26.83 12.47
N PRO A 108 -7.35 27.88 13.14
CA PRO A 108 -8.46 27.77 14.09
C PRO A 108 -9.76 27.23 13.47
N ALA A 109 -10.09 27.61 12.24
CA ALA A 109 -11.29 27.13 11.56
C ALA A 109 -11.21 25.62 11.28
N VAL A 110 -10.05 25.14 10.82
CA VAL A 110 -9.82 23.71 10.64
C VAL A 110 -9.91 22.99 11.98
N ALA A 111 -9.29 23.51 13.03
CA ALA A 111 -9.36 22.91 14.38
C ALA A 111 -10.80 22.84 14.94
N ALA A 112 -11.64 23.84 14.65
CA ALA A 112 -13.04 23.84 15.05
C ALA A 112 -13.85 22.78 14.30
N VAL A 113 -13.70 22.71 12.97
CA VAL A 113 -14.38 21.71 12.13
C VAL A 113 -13.94 20.29 12.49
N THR A 114 -12.64 20.08 12.70
CA THR A 114 -12.14 18.76 13.13
C THR A 114 -12.63 18.43 14.54
N GLY A 115 -12.71 19.39 15.45
CA GLY A 115 -13.25 19.17 16.79
C GLY A 115 -14.74 18.81 16.82
N GLU A 116 -15.58 19.46 16.01
CA GLU A 116 -17.01 19.10 15.88
C GLU A 116 -17.18 17.73 15.22
N LEU A 117 -16.36 17.43 14.21
CA LEU A 117 -16.39 16.13 13.54
C LEU A 117 -15.89 15.00 14.46
N SER A 118 -14.93 15.25 15.38
CA SER A 118 -14.52 14.26 16.42
C SER A 118 -15.72 13.90 17.27
N LYS A 119 -16.41 14.90 17.81
CA LYS A 119 -17.59 14.66 18.66
C LYS A 119 -18.70 13.93 17.91
N ALA A 120 -18.98 14.32 16.68
CA ALA A 120 -19.98 13.65 15.86
C ALA A 120 -19.58 12.20 15.49
N SER A 121 -18.29 11.94 15.26
CA SER A 121 -17.76 10.58 15.04
C SER A 121 -17.88 9.74 16.30
N GLU A 122 -17.47 10.24 17.46
CA GLU A 122 -17.61 9.56 18.76
C GLU A 122 -19.06 9.18 19.05
N ASP A 123 -20.01 10.11 18.82
CA ASP A 123 -21.44 9.88 19.01
C ASP A 123 -21.99 8.82 18.03
N ALA A 124 -21.51 8.84 16.77
CA ALA A 124 -21.91 7.88 15.74
C ALA A 124 -21.28 6.49 15.96
N GLU A 125 -20.03 6.42 16.40
CA GLU A 125 -19.30 5.19 16.69
C GLU A 125 -19.96 4.40 17.81
N GLY A 126 -20.50 5.05 18.85
CA GLY A 126 -21.26 4.37 19.89
C GLY A 126 -22.49 3.63 19.36
N ILE A 127 -23.23 4.26 18.44
CA ILE A 127 -24.46 3.70 17.87
C ILE A 127 -24.14 2.62 16.81
N VAL A 128 -23.15 2.88 15.95
CA VAL A 128 -22.72 1.95 14.91
C VAL A 128 -22.03 0.74 15.53
N ALA A 129 -21.24 0.90 16.60
CA ALA A 129 -20.57 -0.22 17.26
C ALA A 129 -21.58 -1.20 17.87
N GLU A 130 -22.69 -0.72 18.45
CA GLU A 130 -23.73 -1.59 19.02
C GLU A 130 -24.45 -2.41 17.94
N GLU A 131 -24.88 -1.76 16.85
CA GLU A 131 -25.55 -2.46 15.73
C GLU A 131 -24.58 -3.34 14.94
N THR A 132 -23.33 -2.91 14.75
CA THR A 132 -22.29 -3.71 14.07
C THR A 132 -21.88 -4.89 14.92
N ALA A 133 -21.77 -4.75 16.25
CA ALA A 133 -21.53 -5.87 17.15
C ALA A 133 -22.69 -6.88 17.12
N ARG A 134 -23.94 -6.40 17.05
CA ARG A 134 -25.12 -7.27 16.90
C ARG A 134 -25.11 -8.02 15.56
N LEU A 135 -24.92 -7.30 14.46
CA LEU A 135 -24.84 -7.90 13.11
C LEU A 135 -23.62 -8.82 12.96
N ALA A 136 -22.49 -8.48 13.56
CA ALA A 136 -21.29 -9.30 13.56
C ALA A 136 -21.48 -10.55 14.42
N ALA A 137 -22.15 -10.46 15.56
CA ALA A 137 -22.50 -11.61 16.40
C ALA A 137 -23.52 -12.53 15.69
N GLU A 138 -24.52 -11.96 15.02
CA GLU A 138 -25.50 -12.71 14.24
C GLU A 138 -24.86 -13.36 13.00
N ARG A 139 -23.99 -12.64 12.29
CA ARG A 139 -23.17 -13.20 11.20
C ARG A 139 -22.20 -14.26 11.70
N ALA A 140 -21.54 -14.06 12.83
CA ALA A 140 -20.64 -15.05 13.43
C ALA A 140 -21.42 -16.29 13.87
N HIS A 141 -22.66 -16.12 14.36
CA HIS A 141 -23.56 -17.22 14.68
C HIS A 141 -23.99 -17.99 13.43
N LEU A 142 -24.37 -17.29 12.35
CA LEU A 142 -24.68 -17.91 11.05
C LEU A 142 -23.45 -18.59 10.44
N ALA A 143 -22.26 -18.00 10.56
CA ALA A 143 -21.01 -18.60 10.13
C ALA A 143 -20.68 -19.85 10.96
N LEU A 144 -20.89 -19.82 12.29
CA LEU A 144 -20.74 -20.99 13.15
C LEU A 144 -21.68 -22.13 12.73
N LEU A 145 -22.94 -21.83 12.41
CA LEU A 145 -23.90 -22.82 11.89
C LEU A 145 -23.48 -23.37 10.52
N LEU A 146 -22.89 -22.54 9.64
CA LEU A 146 -22.35 -22.98 8.35
C LEU A 146 -21.10 -23.85 8.53
N THR A 147 -20.29 -23.60 9.56
CA THR A 147 -19.07 -24.39 9.85
C THR A 147 -19.34 -25.75 10.50
N GLU A 148 -20.57 -26.05 10.90
CA GLU A 148 -20.99 -27.41 11.29
C GLU A 148 -21.29 -28.30 10.07
N ILE A 149 -21.27 -27.76 8.85
CA ILE A 149 -21.36 -28.55 7.62
C ILE A 149 -19.96 -29.13 7.34
N PRO A 150 -19.77 -30.47 7.32
CA PRO A 150 -18.46 -31.11 7.24
C PRO A 150 -17.84 -31.12 5.84
N VAL A 151 -18.23 -30.17 4.99
CA VAL A 151 -17.84 -30.13 3.57
C VAL A 151 -17.22 -28.77 3.30
N ALA A 152 -16.00 -28.77 2.76
CA ALA A 152 -15.31 -27.56 2.35
C ALA A 152 -16.04 -26.93 1.15
N ILE A 153 -16.36 -25.63 1.24
CA ILE A 153 -17.17 -24.93 0.25
C ILE A 153 -16.33 -23.84 -0.42
N VAL A 154 -16.31 -23.86 -1.76
CA VAL A 154 -15.77 -22.78 -2.59
C VAL A 154 -16.84 -22.31 -3.57
N LEU A 155 -17.04 -21.00 -3.66
CA LEU A 155 -17.84 -20.38 -4.70
C LEU A 155 -16.92 -19.79 -5.76
N VAL A 156 -17.20 -20.07 -7.03
CA VAL A 156 -16.46 -19.54 -8.17
C VAL A 156 -17.36 -18.78 -9.14
N SER A 157 -16.82 -17.74 -9.76
CA SER A 157 -17.47 -16.95 -10.79
C SER A 157 -17.69 -17.77 -12.08
N PRO A 158 -18.41 -17.24 -13.10
CA PRO A 158 -18.53 -17.90 -14.40
C PRO A 158 -17.19 -17.97 -15.15
N THR A 159 -16.23 -17.12 -14.80
CA THR A 159 -14.83 -17.14 -15.27
C THR A 159 -13.95 -18.07 -14.43
N HIS A 160 -14.52 -18.83 -13.49
CA HIS A 160 -13.84 -19.77 -12.58
C HIS A 160 -12.86 -19.13 -11.58
N GLN A 161 -13.09 -17.87 -11.20
CA GLN A 161 -12.34 -17.19 -10.15
C GLN A 161 -12.98 -17.42 -8.79
N ILE A 162 -12.18 -17.61 -7.76
CA ILE A 162 -12.65 -17.82 -6.38
C ILE A 162 -13.30 -16.55 -5.84
N MET A 163 -14.60 -16.62 -5.58
CA MET A 163 -15.39 -15.54 -5.00
C MET A 163 -15.58 -15.71 -3.50
N LEU A 164 -15.65 -16.95 -3.01
CA LEU A 164 -15.81 -17.22 -1.59
C LEU A 164 -15.22 -18.58 -1.26
N TYR A 165 -14.62 -18.71 -0.08
CA TYR A 165 -14.25 -20.00 0.48
C TYR A 165 -14.41 -19.97 2.00
N ASP A 166 -14.79 -21.11 2.57
CA ASP A 166 -14.86 -21.28 4.03
C ASP A 166 -13.52 -21.74 4.62
N GLY A 167 -13.41 -21.77 5.95
CA GLY A 167 -12.18 -22.21 6.62
C GLY A 167 -11.74 -23.63 6.27
N GLN A 168 -12.69 -24.55 6.04
CA GLN A 168 -12.36 -25.92 5.63
C GLN A 168 -11.79 -25.96 4.21
N ALA A 169 -12.37 -25.20 3.28
CA ALA A 169 -11.79 -25.02 1.96
C ALA A 169 -10.41 -24.39 2.03
N ALA A 170 -10.18 -23.40 2.91
CA ALA A 170 -8.86 -22.82 3.10
C ALA A 170 -7.81 -23.89 3.48
N ASP A 171 -8.13 -24.78 4.42
CA ASP A 171 -7.23 -25.87 4.84
C ASP A 171 -6.97 -26.91 3.75
N VAL A 172 -7.96 -27.19 2.90
CA VAL A 172 -7.80 -28.07 1.74
C VAL A 172 -6.91 -27.42 0.69
N LEU A 173 -7.21 -26.18 0.31
CA LEU A 173 -6.47 -25.44 -0.73
C LEU A 173 -5.02 -25.20 -0.30
N LYS A 174 -4.78 -24.90 0.99
CA LYS A 174 -3.45 -24.68 1.58
C LYS A 174 -2.48 -25.85 1.42
N GLN A 175 -2.99 -27.07 1.23
CA GLN A 175 -2.14 -28.24 0.94
C GLN A 175 -1.51 -28.18 -0.45
N VAL A 176 -2.07 -27.38 -1.35
CA VAL A 176 -1.57 -27.11 -2.70
C VAL A 176 -0.83 -25.77 -2.72
N HIS A 177 -1.52 -24.70 -2.29
CA HIS A 177 -0.99 -23.34 -2.20
C HIS A 177 -1.83 -22.50 -1.23
N VAL A 178 -1.28 -21.41 -0.67
CA VAL A 178 -2.07 -20.43 0.10
C VAL A 178 -3.31 -20.01 -0.70
N PRO A 179 -4.54 -20.14 -0.14
CA PRO A 179 -5.78 -19.78 -0.82
C PRO A 179 -5.86 -18.27 -1.08
N ARG A 180 -6.52 -17.90 -2.19
CA ARG A 180 -6.55 -16.52 -2.71
C ARG A 180 -7.89 -16.17 -3.32
N LEU A 181 -8.56 -15.15 -2.80
CA LEU A 181 -9.72 -14.53 -3.44
C LEU A 181 -9.33 -13.95 -4.81
N SER A 182 -10.27 -13.96 -5.74
CA SER A 182 -10.13 -13.47 -7.11
C SER A 182 -9.14 -14.27 -7.98
N SER A 183 -8.45 -15.27 -7.42
CA SER A 183 -7.57 -16.16 -8.17
C SER A 183 -8.35 -17.23 -8.93
N SER A 184 -7.77 -17.74 -10.00
CA SER A 184 -8.31 -18.86 -10.74
C SER A 184 -8.37 -20.13 -9.88
N ILE A 185 -9.49 -20.85 -9.90
CA ILE A 185 -9.59 -22.17 -9.23
C ILE A 185 -8.61 -23.19 -9.82
N TYR A 186 -8.19 -22.98 -11.08
CA TYR A 186 -7.20 -23.80 -11.76
C TYR A 186 -5.78 -23.66 -11.21
N ASP A 187 -5.55 -22.68 -10.32
CA ASP A 187 -4.30 -22.57 -9.58
C ASP A 187 -4.14 -23.70 -8.55
N TYR A 188 -5.26 -24.30 -8.11
CA TYR A 188 -5.27 -25.34 -7.08
C TYR A 188 -5.58 -26.72 -7.65
N PHE A 189 -6.39 -26.80 -8.70
CA PHE A 189 -6.81 -28.05 -9.32
C PHE A 189 -6.48 -28.10 -10.82
N ALA A 190 -6.15 -29.29 -11.33
CA ALA A 190 -5.79 -29.48 -12.73
C ALA A 190 -6.92 -29.06 -13.70
N GLU A 191 -6.64 -28.07 -14.56
CA GLU A 191 -7.59 -27.50 -15.51
C GLU A 191 -8.20 -28.55 -16.46
N SER A 192 -7.37 -29.48 -16.95
CA SER A 192 -7.79 -30.54 -17.87
C SER A 192 -8.83 -31.50 -17.26
N GLU A 193 -8.88 -31.59 -15.93
CA GLU A 193 -9.75 -32.49 -15.19
C GLU A 193 -10.99 -31.75 -14.67
N LEU A 194 -10.81 -30.51 -14.21
CA LEU A 194 -11.89 -29.70 -13.62
C LEU A 194 -12.80 -29.06 -14.68
N ARG A 195 -12.24 -28.55 -15.78
CA ARG A 195 -13.01 -27.83 -16.82
C ARG A 195 -14.12 -28.67 -17.46
N PRO A 196 -13.90 -29.94 -17.85
CA PRO A 196 -14.98 -30.79 -18.36
C PRO A 196 -16.10 -31.00 -17.34
N GLY A 197 -15.83 -30.85 -16.04
CA GLY A 197 -16.82 -30.90 -14.97
C GLY A 197 -17.80 -29.71 -15.03
N PHE A 198 -17.28 -28.50 -15.19
CA PHE A 198 -18.11 -27.30 -15.35
C PHE A 198 -18.92 -27.32 -16.65
N GLU A 199 -18.35 -27.80 -17.76
CA GLU A 199 -19.04 -27.90 -19.06
C GLU A 199 -20.22 -28.88 -19.03
N GLN A 200 -20.19 -29.88 -18.14
CA GLN A 200 -21.31 -30.82 -17.94
C GLN A 200 -22.49 -30.22 -17.18
N LEU A 201 -22.30 -29.09 -16.49
CA LEU A 201 -23.37 -28.41 -15.76
C LEU A 201 -24.28 -27.65 -16.72
N THR A 202 -25.55 -28.03 -16.74
CA THR A 202 -26.59 -27.41 -17.58
C THR A 202 -27.81 -27.08 -16.72
N GLU A 203 -28.80 -26.37 -17.27
CA GLU A 203 -30.08 -26.16 -16.56
C GLU A 203 -30.75 -27.48 -16.16
N ALA A 204 -30.55 -28.55 -16.94
CA ALA A 204 -31.10 -29.89 -16.67
C ALA A 204 -30.23 -30.74 -15.73
N ARG A 205 -28.93 -30.46 -15.65
CA ARG A 205 -27.96 -31.19 -14.82
C ARG A 205 -27.22 -30.20 -13.93
N ARG A 206 -27.76 -29.99 -12.72
CA ARG A 206 -27.26 -28.97 -11.77
C ARG A 206 -26.12 -29.46 -10.88
N GLU A 207 -25.80 -30.76 -10.89
CA GLU A 207 -24.75 -31.34 -10.05
C GLU A 207 -23.92 -32.37 -10.83
N VAL A 208 -22.59 -32.36 -10.62
CA VAL A 208 -21.61 -33.29 -11.20
C VAL A 208 -20.52 -33.59 -10.18
N ASP A 209 -20.22 -34.87 -9.96
CA ASP A 209 -19.05 -35.30 -9.17
C ASP A 209 -17.85 -35.49 -10.10
N VAL A 210 -16.67 -35.03 -9.69
CA VAL A 210 -15.41 -35.05 -10.46
C VAL A 210 -14.25 -35.36 -9.52
N GLU A 211 -13.36 -36.25 -9.96
CA GLU A 211 -12.07 -36.46 -9.30
C GLU A 211 -11.01 -35.59 -10.00
N VAL A 212 -10.28 -34.79 -9.23
CA VAL A 212 -9.24 -33.90 -9.75
C VAL A 212 -7.98 -33.95 -8.92
N HIS A 213 -6.84 -33.76 -9.56
CA HIS A 213 -5.55 -33.65 -8.92
C HIS A 213 -5.22 -32.20 -8.56
N GLY A 214 -4.47 -32.04 -7.47
CA GLY A 214 -3.84 -30.77 -7.11
C GLY A 214 -2.75 -30.39 -8.12
N THR A 215 -2.57 -29.09 -8.36
CA THR A 215 -1.48 -28.58 -9.23
C THR A 215 -0.10 -28.78 -8.60
N LYS A 216 -0.04 -28.72 -7.27
CA LYS A 216 1.12 -29.03 -6.42
C LYS A 216 0.75 -30.10 -5.38
N GLY A 217 1.73 -30.94 -5.06
CA GLY A 217 1.53 -32.10 -4.20
C GLY A 217 0.81 -33.22 -4.93
N ASN A 218 1.21 -34.48 -4.71
CA ASN A 218 0.58 -35.63 -5.35
C ASN A 218 -0.73 -36.00 -4.64
N LEU A 219 -1.68 -35.06 -4.63
CA LEU A 219 -2.96 -35.13 -3.92
C LEU A 219 -4.11 -35.26 -4.95
N SER A 220 -5.05 -36.17 -4.68
CA SER A 220 -6.31 -36.30 -5.43
C SER A 220 -7.47 -35.88 -4.53
N PHE A 221 -8.41 -35.12 -5.10
CA PHE A 221 -9.57 -34.55 -4.44
C PHE A 221 -10.85 -35.00 -5.14
N GLN A 222 -11.85 -35.36 -4.33
CA GLN A 222 -13.20 -35.63 -4.82
C GLN A 222 -14.04 -34.36 -4.67
N LEU A 223 -14.49 -33.83 -5.80
CA LEU A 223 -15.24 -32.59 -5.89
C LEU A 223 -16.68 -32.85 -6.33
N ARG A 224 -17.62 -32.13 -5.74
CA ARG A 224 -18.99 -32.02 -6.23
C ARG A 224 -19.26 -30.59 -6.69
N LEU A 225 -19.45 -30.42 -7.99
CA LEU A 225 -19.74 -29.14 -8.63
C LEU A 225 -21.26 -28.94 -8.70
N LYS A 226 -21.73 -27.75 -8.33
CA LYS A 226 -23.14 -27.35 -8.45
C LYS A 226 -23.29 -26.02 -9.17
N LYS A 227 -24.26 -25.92 -10.08
CA LYS A 227 -24.63 -24.64 -10.70
C LYS A 227 -25.65 -23.92 -9.82
N LEU A 228 -25.41 -22.65 -9.51
CA LEU A 228 -26.37 -21.84 -8.74
C LEU A 228 -27.51 -21.34 -9.63
N SER A 229 -28.74 -21.35 -9.11
CA SER A 229 -29.95 -21.05 -9.90
C SER A 229 -30.25 -19.56 -10.06
N GLU A 230 -29.74 -18.71 -9.18
CA GLU A 230 -29.99 -17.26 -9.16
C GLU A 230 -28.70 -16.42 -9.17
N ALA A 231 -27.56 -17.01 -8.81
CA ALA A 231 -26.25 -16.34 -8.85
C ALA A 231 -25.46 -16.78 -10.10
N SER A 232 -24.81 -15.84 -10.75
CA SER A 232 -23.86 -16.07 -11.84
C SER A 232 -22.59 -16.75 -11.29
N GLY A 233 -22.60 -18.08 -11.15
CA GLY A 233 -21.43 -18.84 -10.70
C GLY A 233 -21.67 -20.32 -10.41
N PHE A 234 -20.64 -20.98 -9.87
CA PHE A 234 -20.64 -22.39 -9.50
C PHE A 234 -20.18 -22.58 -8.06
N MET A 235 -20.77 -23.55 -7.36
CA MET A 235 -20.33 -23.97 -6.03
C MET A 235 -19.58 -25.29 -6.13
N ILE A 236 -18.42 -25.37 -5.49
CA ILE A 236 -17.58 -26.55 -5.38
C ILE A 236 -17.63 -27.01 -3.94
N LEU A 237 -17.99 -28.28 -3.76
CA LEU A 237 -17.97 -28.98 -2.49
C LEU A 237 -16.81 -29.95 -2.52
N ILE A 238 -15.84 -29.80 -1.63
CA ILE A 238 -14.66 -30.68 -1.56
C ILE A 238 -14.88 -31.69 -0.44
N ASP A 239 -14.83 -32.98 -0.76
CA ASP A 239 -14.88 -34.03 0.26
C ASP A 239 -13.60 -33.97 1.11
N SER A 240 -13.76 -33.61 2.37
CA SER A 240 -12.68 -33.34 3.33
C SER A 240 -12.19 -34.59 4.06
N THR A 241 -12.71 -35.80 3.75
CA THR A 241 -12.37 -37.04 4.46
C THR A 241 -10.88 -37.42 4.46
N ASN A 242 -10.08 -36.87 3.54
CA ASN A 242 -8.62 -37.05 3.49
C ASN A 242 -7.81 -35.84 3.98
N ALA A 243 -8.44 -34.72 4.34
CA ALA A 243 -7.76 -33.53 4.83
C ALA A 243 -7.48 -33.66 6.34
N ARG A 244 -6.21 -33.52 6.76
CA ARG A 244 -5.85 -33.43 8.18
C ARG A 244 -6.27 -32.06 8.72
N ILE A 245 -7.53 -31.91 9.08
CA ILE A 245 -8.07 -30.67 9.64
C ILE A 245 -7.87 -30.67 11.17
N ALA A 246 -7.24 -29.63 11.70
CA ALA A 246 -7.10 -29.46 13.14
C ALA A 246 -8.46 -29.06 13.77
N PRO A 247 -8.94 -29.73 14.83
CA PRO A 247 -10.29 -29.51 15.37
C PRO A 247 -10.56 -28.08 15.88
N GLU A 248 -9.52 -27.32 16.24
CA GLU A 248 -9.59 -26.08 17.02
C GLU A 248 -9.29 -24.80 16.21
N ALA A 249 -9.05 -24.90 14.89
CA ALA A 249 -8.75 -23.72 14.07
C ALA A 249 -9.99 -22.83 13.86
N ALA A 250 -9.82 -21.50 13.97
CA ALA A 250 -10.87 -20.54 13.64
C ALA A 250 -11.30 -20.71 12.17
N ARG A 251 -12.61 -20.71 11.91
CA ARG A 251 -13.20 -21.00 10.58
C ARG A 251 -13.88 -19.75 9.98
N PRO A 252 -13.11 -18.72 9.58
CA PRO A 252 -13.69 -17.53 8.96
C PRO A 252 -14.23 -17.85 7.56
N LEU A 253 -15.34 -17.22 7.19
CA LEU A 253 -15.84 -17.19 5.81
C LEU A 253 -15.19 -16.01 5.09
N ILE A 254 -14.51 -16.26 3.97
CA ILE A 254 -13.79 -15.23 3.20
C ILE A 254 -14.50 -15.07 1.85
N TYR A 255 -14.86 -13.84 1.47
CA TYR A 255 -15.69 -13.58 0.29
C TYR A 255 -15.42 -12.23 -0.40
N ASP A 256 -15.68 -12.19 -1.70
CA ASP A 256 -15.75 -11.02 -2.59
C ASP A 256 -16.87 -11.25 -3.63
N PHE A 257 -18.04 -10.64 -3.41
CA PHE A 257 -19.19 -10.81 -4.30
C PHE A 257 -19.17 -9.85 -5.50
N ASP A 258 -18.29 -8.85 -5.50
CA ASP A 258 -18.23 -7.83 -6.56
C ASP A 258 -17.45 -8.34 -7.80
N LEU A 259 -16.91 -9.55 -7.75
CA LEU A 259 -16.18 -10.20 -8.84
C LEU A 259 -17.03 -10.50 -10.08
N THR A 260 -18.35 -10.70 -9.93
CA THR A 260 -19.26 -11.01 -11.05
C THR A 260 -19.46 -9.85 -12.02
N GLU A 261 -19.12 -8.62 -11.62
CA GLU A 261 -19.32 -7.40 -12.42
C GLU A 261 -18.02 -6.86 -13.02
N ARG A 262 -16.86 -7.48 -12.76
CA ARG A 262 -15.56 -6.98 -13.22
C ARG A 262 -15.32 -7.33 -14.70
N ASP A 263 -14.99 -6.31 -15.48
CA ASP A 263 -14.55 -6.46 -16.86
C ASP A 263 -13.08 -6.90 -16.91
N THR A 264 -12.85 -8.18 -17.24
CA THR A 264 -11.50 -8.78 -17.28
C THR A 264 -10.66 -8.32 -18.47
N GLU A 265 -11.23 -7.58 -19.44
CA GLU A 265 -10.51 -7.08 -20.63
C GLU A 265 -9.95 -5.66 -20.43
N LYS A 266 -10.24 -5.03 -19.29
CA LYS A 266 -9.82 -3.66 -19.01
C LYS A 266 -8.32 -3.62 -18.72
N ALA A 267 -7.59 -2.79 -19.47
CA ALA A 267 -6.18 -2.53 -19.20
C ALA A 267 -5.99 -1.95 -17.80
N ILE A 268 -4.98 -2.44 -17.07
CA ILE A 268 -4.82 -2.19 -15.63
C ILE A 268 -4.74 -0.70 -15.29
N GLU A 269 -4.16 0.12 -16.17
CA GLU A 269 -4.09 1.57 -16.01
C GLU A 269 -5.46 2.24 -15.90
N ASN A 270 -6.53 1.64 -16.43
CA ASN A 270 -7.88 2.20 -16.37
C ASN A 270 -8.70 1.60 -15.22
N CYS A 271 -8.21 0.55 -14.55
CA CYS A 271 -8.90 -0.09 -13.43
C CYS A 271 -8.97 0.86 -12.25
N SER A 272 -10.13 0.90 -11.57
CA SER A 272 -10.30 1.65 -10.34
C SER A 272 -9.39 1.05 -9.26
N LEU A 273 -8.84 1.89 -8.41
CA LEU A 273 -8.03 1.44 -7.27
C LEU A 273 -8.78 0.44 -6.37
N SER A 274 -10.11 0.53 -6.29
CA SER A 274 -10.95 -0.37 -5.50
C SER A 274 -11.13 -1.76 -6.14
N GLU A 275 -10.92 -1.90 -7.46
CA GLU A 275 -11.09 -3.15 -8.21
C GLU A 275 -9.84 -4.03 -8.17
N LEU A 276 -8.70 -3.45 -7.77
CA LEU A 276 -7.40 -4.11 -7.79
C LEU A 276 -7.22 -5.00 -6.56
N SER A 277 -6.57 -6.14 -6.79
CA SER A 277 -5.98 -6.95 -5.73
C SER A 277 -4.52 -6.54 -5.57
N PHE A 278 -4.07 -6.37 -4.33
CA PHE A 278 -2.69 -6.04 -4.01
C PHE A 278 -2.06 -7.17 -3.20
N THR A 279 -0.80 -7.48 -3.51
CA THR A 279 0.04 -8.32 -2.66
C THR A 279 1.09 -7.41 -2.04
N VAL A 280 0.91 -7.14 -0.75
CA VAL A 280 1.80 -6.29 0.03
C VAL A 280 2.84 -7.17 0.69
N PHE A 281 4.12 -6.86 0.54
CA PHE A 281 5.18 -7.72 1.03
C PHE A 281 6.38 -6.94 1.55
N ASP A 282 7.19 -7.62 2.34
CA ASP A 282 8.46 -7.16 2.89
C ASP A 282 9.44 -8.35 2.98
N THR A 283 10.74 -8.07 2.97
CA THR A 283 11.79 -9.07 3.11
C THR A 283 12.79 -8.70 4.19
N GLU A 284 13.11 -9.68 5.03
CA GLU A 284 14.28 -9.59 5.91
C GLU A 284 15.46 -10.25 5.23
N THR A 285 16.65 -9.67 5.40
CA THR A 285 17.84 -10.06 4.64
C THR A 285 19.08 -10.14 5.50
N THR A 286 20.08 -10.87 5.02
CA THR A 286 21.41 -10.94 5.65
C THR A 286 22.19 -9.61 5.54
N GLY A 287 21.74 -8.67 4.69
CA GLY A 287 22.35 -7.35 4.53
C GLY A 287 21.72 -6.56 3.37
N LEU A 288 22.21 -5.35 3.10
CA LEU A 288 21.53 -4.38 2.22
C LEU A 288 21.90 -4.50 0.72
N MET A 289 22.76 -5.44 0.32
CA MET A 289 23.28 -5.53 -1.03
C MET A 289 22.79 -6.81 -1.73
N PRO A 290 21.79 -6.76 -2.64
CA PRO A 290 21.23 -7.96 -3.30
C PRO A 290 22.25 -8.84 -4.04
N ASN A 291 23.36 -8.26 -4.49
CA ASN A 291 24.44 -9.00 -5.16
C ASN A 291 25.38 -9.76 -4.22
N LYS A 292 25.35 -9.47 -2.91
CA LYS A 292 26.20 -10.08 -1.90
C LYS A 292 25.41 -10.79 -0.82
N ASP A 293 24.25 -10.26 -0.47
CA ASP A 293 23.39 -10.71 0.60
C ASP A 293 22.23 -11.55 0.07
N ASP A 294 21.43 -12.08 0.98
CA ASP A 294 20.35 -13.01 0.72
C ASP A 294 19.16 -12.87 1.67
N ILE A 295 18.01 -13.38 1.23
CA ILE A 295 16.73 -13.36 1.96
C ILE A 295 16.79 -14.32 3.15
N VAL A 296 16.28 -13.88 4.30
CA VAL A 296 16.10 -14.71 5.51
C VAL A 296 14.64 -14.85 5.93
N GLN A 297 13.75 -13.98 5.47
CA GLN A 297 12.30 -14.10 5.63
C GLN A 297 11.57 -13.39 4.49
N ILE A 298 10.44 -13.94 4.07
CA ILE A 298 9.45 -13.26 3.22
C ILE A 298 8.16 -13.17 4.01
N GLY A 299 7.62 -11.96 4.13
CA GLY A 299 6.31 -11.67 4.70
C GLY A 299 5.43 -11.06 3.64
N ALA A 300 4.19 -11.55 3.49
CA ALA A 300 3.26 -10.99 2.53
C ALA A 300 1.82 -11.12 2.99
N VAL A 301 0.96 -10.19 2.59
CA VAL A 301 -0.49 -10.22 2.83
C VAL A 301 -1.24 -9.74 1.59
N ARG A 302 -2.47 -10.23 1.39
CA ARG A 302 -3.33 -9.74 0.30
C ARG A 302 -4.32 -8.70 0.76
N VAL A 303 -4.50 -7.68 -0.07
CA VAL A 303 -5.53 -6.65 0.07
C VAL A 303 -6.46 -6.75 -1.13
N VAL A 304 -7.75 -6.97 -0.87
CA VAL A 304 -8.81 -7.06 -1.89
C VAL A 304 -9.93 -6.11 -1.47
N ASN A 305 -10.47 -5.34 -2.41
CA ASN A 305 -11.50 -4.31 -2.14
C ASN A 305 -11.07 -3.30 -1.05
N GLY A 306 -9.78 -2.95 -1.03
CA GLY A 306 -9.22 -2.02 -0.04
C GLY A 306 -9.18 -2.56 1.40
N ARG A 307 -9.27 -3.88 1.60
CA ARG A 307 -9.20 -4.53 2.92
C ARG A 307 -8.23 -5.70 2.90
N MET A 308 -7.47 -5.87 3.98
CA MET A 308 -6.65 -7.07 4.18
C MET A 308 -7.54 -8.31 4.26
N VAL A 309 -7.18 -9.38 3.54
CA VAL A 309 -7.92 -10.64 3.56
C VAL A 309 -7.33 -11.57 4.64
N PRO A 310 -8.08 -11.90 5.70
CA PRO A 310 -7.58 -12.77 6.76
C PRO A 310 -7.13 -14.12 6.21
N GLY A 311 -5.95 -14.59 6.62
CA GLY A 311 -5.42 -15.91 6.23
C GLY A 311 -4.69 -15.95 4.88
N GLU A 312 -4.89 -14.96 4.01
CA GLU A 312 -4.13 -14.81 2.76
C GLU A 312 -2.79 -14.13 3.04
N ARG A 313 -1.86 -14.89 3.64
CA ARG A 313 -0.56 -14.39 4.04
C ARG A 313 0.57 -15.41 3.90
N ILE A 314 1.77 -14.89 3.71
CA ILE A 314 3.04 -15.62 3.80
C ILE A 314 3.79 -15.10 5.03
N ASP A 315 4.26 -16.03 5.86
CA ASP A 315 5.23 -15.78 6.92
C ASP A 315 6.25 -16.91 6.85
N GLN A 316 7.24 -16.75 5.99
CA GLN A 316 8.14 -17.82 5.59
C GLN A 316 9.57 -17.43 5.93
N LEU A 317 10.18 -18.16 6.87
CA LEU A 317 11.63 -18.15 7.05
C LEU A 317 12.31 -18.77 5.82
N VAL A 318 13.50 -18.27 5.51
CA VAL A 318 14.29 -18.69 4.36
C VAL A 318 15.70 -18.99 4.82
N ASN A 319 16.23 -20.14 4.43
CA ASN A 319 17.62 -20.50 4.67
C ASN A 319 18.50 -19.80 3.62
N PRO A 320 19.31 -18.79 3.97
CA PRO A 320 20.10 -18.05 2.99
C PRO A 320 21.31 -18.85 2.46
N GLY A 321 21.52 -20.09 2.94
CA GLY A 321 22.66 -20.94 2.58
C GLY A 321 24.00 -20.42 3.12
N ARG A 322 23.97 -19.50 4.11
CA ARG A 322 25.12 -18.83 4.70
C ARG A 322 24.86 -18.38 6.13
N PRO A 323 25.90 -18.08 6.92
CA PRO A 323 25.73 -17.47 8.24
C PRO A 323 25.05 -16.10 8.15
N ILE A 324 24.04 -15.86 8.99
CA ILE A 324 23.38 -14.56 9.13
C ILE A 324 24.29 -13.61 9.94
N PRO A 325 24.65 -12.42 9.43
CA PRO A 325 25.48 -11.48 10.18
C PRO A 325 24.82 -11.03 11.50
N PRO A 326 25.57 -10.93 12.62
CA PRO A 326 25.01 -10.52 13.91
C PRO A 326 24.33 -9.14 13.90
N ALA A 327 24.76 -8.23 13.00
CA ALA A 327 24.16 -6.93 12.84
C ALA A 327 22.71 -7.03 12.31
N SER A 328 22.46 -7.93 11.35
CA SER A 328 21.14 -8.15 10.76
C SER A 328 20.24 -8.89 11.76
N SER A 329 20.73 -9.97 12.39
CA SER A 329 20.02 -10.67 13.45
C SER A 329 19.62 -9.78 14.63
N LYS A 330 20.38 -8.73 14.93
CA LYS A 330 20.02 -7.77 15.98
C LYS A 330 18.79 -6.91 15.61
N VAL A 331 18.54 -6.72 14.33
CA VAL A 331 17.39 -5.95 13.82
C VAL A 331 16.15 -6.84 13.79
N HIS A 332 16.20 -7.94 13.04
CA HIS A 332 15.02 -8.77 12.75
C HIS A 332 14.87 -9.99 13.66
N GLY A 333 15.83 -10.26 14.56
CA GLY A 333 15.74 -11.35 15.55
C GLY A 333 15.92 -12.78 15.00
N ILE A 334 16.20 -12.96 13.70
CA ILE A 334 16.33 -14.27 13.06
C ILE A 334 17.76 -14.79 13.21
N SER A 335 17.88 -16.05 13.65
CA SER A 335 19.13 -16.75 13.86
C SER A 335 19.34 -17.89 12.86
N ASP A 336 20.58 -18.31 12.66
CA ASP A 336 20.92 -19.47 11.81
C ASP A 336 20.16 -20.74 12.20
N THR A 337 19.89 -20.92 13.51
CA THR A 337 19.15 -22.07 14.03
C THR A 337 17.68 -22.06 13.64
N MET A 338 17.07 -20.88 13.47
CA MET A 338 15.65 -20.76 13.08
C MET A 338 15.45 -21.12 11.60
N VAL A 339 16.44 -20.83 10.76
CA VAL A 339 16.35 -21.02 9.31
C VAL A 339 16.98 -22.33 8.84
N ALA A 340 17.50 -23.17 9.73
CA ALA A 340 18.26 -24.36 9.35
C ALA A 340 17.47 -25.31 8.43
N ASP A 341 16.20 -25.55 8.76
CA ASP A 341 15.29 -26.43 8.02
C ASP A 341 14.35 -25.65 7.07
N ALA A 342 14.55 -24.34 6.93
CA ALA A 342 13.75 -23.49 6.07
C ALA A 342 14.10 -23.70 4.58
N PRO A 343 13.15 -23.43 3.65
CA PRO A 343 13.41 -23.52 2.21
C PRO A 343 14.52 -22.56 1.78
N GLN A 344 15.17 -22.90 0.66
CA GLN A 344 16.17 -22.04 0.04
C GLN A 344 15.49 -20.85 -0.66
N PRO A 345 16.20 -19.73 -0.92
CA PRO A 345 15.57 -18.52 -1.44
C PRO A 345 14.91 -18.71 -2.81
N LEU A 346 15.43 -19.61 -3.65
CA LEU A 346 14.84 -19.93 -4.95
C LEU A 346 13.41 -20.48 -4.82
N GLU A 347 13.18 -21.36 -3.84
CA GLU A 347 11.87 -21.97 -3.58
C GLU A 347 10.91 -20.95 -2.96
N ALA A 348 11.38 -20.21 -1.94
CA ALA A 348 10.58 -19.16 -1.30
C ALA A 348 10.14 -18.07 -2.28
N VAL A 349 11.02 -17.65 -3.21
CA VAL A 349 10.67 -16.66 -4.24
C VAL A 349 9.68 -17.22 -5.26
N ALA A 350 9.75 -18.52 -5.59
CA ALA A 350 8.77 -19.15 -6.47
C ALA A 350 7.38 -19.24 -5.82
N ASP A 351 7.32 -19.57 -4.52
CA ASP A 351 6.07 -19.57 -3.77
C ASP A 351 5.50 -18.15 -3.60
N PHE A 352 6.34 -17.15 -3.35
CA PHE A 352 5.90 -15.75 -3.34
C PHE A 352 5.38 -15.29 -4.72
N HIS A 353 6.08 -15.63 -5.80
CA HIS A 353 5.65 -15.30 -7.17
C HIS A 353 4.26 -15.85 -7.46
N GLU A 354 4.04 -17.11 -7.10
CA GLU A 354 2.76 -17.80 -7.24
C GLU A 354 1.66 -17.12 -6.42
N PHE A 355 1.96 -16.72 -5.19
CA PHE A 355 1.06 -15.97 -4.31
C PHE A 355 0.70 -14.59 -4.87
N ALA A 356 1.64 -13.91 -5.52
CA ALA A 356 1.48 -12.56 -6.06
C ALA A 356 0.78 -12.50 -7.43
N ARG A 357 0.50 -13.64 -8.08
CA ARG A 357 -0.16 -13.65 -9.40
C ARG A 357 -1.47 -12.85 -9.41
N GLU A 358 -1.72 -12.18 -10.53
CA GLU A 358 -2.94 -11.38 -10.77
C GLU A 358 -3.15 -10.25 -9.74
N SER A 359 -2.06 -9.74 -9.16
CA SER A 359 -2.11 -8.63 -8.22
C SER A 359 -1.06 -7.57 -8.51
N VAL A 360 -1.30 -6.36 -8.04
CA VAL A 360 -0.29 -5.30 -7.96
C VAL A 360 0.61 -5.62 -6.76
N ILE A 361 1.92 -5.69 -6.99
CA ILE A 361 2.90 -5.89 -5.92
C ILE A 361 3.10 -4.56 -5.21
N VAL A 362 3.04 -4.57 -3.87
CA VAL A 362 3.22 -3.39 -3.03
C VAL A 362 4.30 -3.64 -1.99
N ALA A 363 5.20 -2.69 -1.83
CA ALA A 363 6.20 -2.71 -0.76
C ALA A 363 6.50 -1.29 -0.29
N HIS A 364 7.16 -1.16 0.86
CA HIS A 364 7.68 0.10 1.35
C HIS A 364 9.15 0.22 0.96
N ASN A 365 9.49 1.08 0.00
CA ASN A 365 10.80 1.07 -0.68
C ASN A 365 11.02 -0.18 -1.56
N ALA A 366 10.04 -0.46 -2.42
CA ALA A 366 9.94 -1.62 -3.30
C ALA A 366 11.20 -1.95 -4.11
N PRO A 367 12.02 -1.01 -4.62
CA PRO A 367 13.24 -1.35 -5.34
C PRO A 367 14.24 -2.21 -4.52
N PHE A 368 14.21 -2.11 -3.19
CA PHE A 368 15.04 -2.92 -2.31
C PHE A 368 14.60 -4.40 -2.36
N ASP A 369 13.37 -4.69 -1.94
CA ASP A 369 12.83 -6.05 -1.83
C ASP A 369 12.73 -6.73 -3.20
N LEU A 370 12.29 -5.98 -4.23
CA LEU A 370 12.21 -6.49 -5.59
C LEU A 370 13.56 -6.90 -6.16
N ALA A 371 14.66 -6.25 -5.76
CA ALA A 371 15.98 -6.64 -6.23
C ALA A 371 16.37 -8.03 -5.73
N PHE A 372 15.94 -8.42 -4.52
CA PHE A 372 16.12 -9.78 -4.00
C PHE A 372 15.22 -10.80 -4.70
N LEU A 373 13.96 -10.45 -5.00
CA LEU A 373 13.08 -11.34 -5.78
C LEU A 373 13.59 -11.54 -7.21
N GLN A 374 14.01 -10.48 -7.89
CA GLN A 374 14.52 -10.53 -9.27
C GLN A 374 15.83 -11.31 -9.39
N LYS A 375 16.68 -11.30 -8.35
CA LYS A 375 17.91 -12.13 -8.29
C LYS A 375 17.57 -13.60 -8.53
N TYR A 376 16.52 -14.11 -7.89
CA TYR A 376 16.09 -15.50 -8.02
C TYR A 376 15.13 -15.73 -9.17
N GLY A 377 14.32 -14.74 -9.55
CA GLY A 377 13.45 -14.84 -10.73
C GLY A 377 14.22 -15.20 -12.01
N LYS A 378 15.38 -14.56 -12.22
CA LYS A 378 16.25 -14.90 -13.37
C LYS A 378 16.78 -16.33 -13.34
N VAL A 379 17.04 -16.86 -12.16
CA VAL A 379 17.55 -18.24 -11.97
C VAL A 379 16.42 -19.25 -12.15
N ALA A 380 15.23 -18.93 -11.66
CA ALA A 380 14.03 -19.75 -11.78
C ALA A 380 13.37 -19.71 -13.17
N GLY A 381 13.75 -18.75 -14.03
CA GLY A 381 13.05 -18.48 -15.28
C GLY A 381 11.67 -17.85 -15.08
N LEU A 382 11.45 -17.17 -13.94
CA LEU A 382 10.20 -16.48 -13.62
C LEU A 382 10.21 -15.07 -14.21
N GLU A 383 9.16 -14.75 -14.97
CA GLU A 383 8.87 -13.38 -15.39
C GLU A 383 8.12 -12.63 -14.29
N TRP A 384 8.40 -11.34 -14.13
CA TRP A 384 7.73 -10.47 -13.16
C TRP A 384 6.90 -9.41 -13.91
N PRO A 385 5.73 -9.78 -14.49
CA PRO A 385 4.88 -8.83 -15.21
C PRO A 385 4.05 -7.94 -14.28
N HIS A 386 4.12 -8.18 -12.97
CA HIS A 386 3.32 -7.49 -11.97
C HIS A 386 3.57 -5.98 -12.00
N PRO A 387 2.50 -5.16 -12.05
CA PRO A 387 2.63 -3.75 -11.72
C PRO A 387 3.07 -3.61 -10.27
N ILE A 388 3.81 -2.54 -10.00
CA ILE A 388 4.44 -2.29 -8.71
C ILE A 388 3.90 -0.98 -8.16
N LEU A 389 3.70 -0.92 -6.85
CA LEU A 389 3.33 0.33 -6.21
C LEU A 389 4.11 0.48 -4.90
N ASP A 390 4.70 1.65 -4.72
CA ASP A 390 5.58 1.91 -3.59
C ASP A 390 4.91 2.86 -2.59
N THR A 391 4.77 2.42 -1.35
CA THR A 391 4.12 3.24 -0.32
C THR A 391 4.94 4.47 0.08
N VAL A 392 6.25 4.53 -0.20
CA VAL A 392 7.07 5.75 -0.09
C VAL A 392 6.60 6.79 -1.11
N LEU A 393 6.40 6.36 -2.36
CA LEU A 393 5.92 7.25 -3.43
C LEU A 393 4.47 7.65 -3.18
N LEU A 394 3.60 6.74 -2.73
CA LEU A 394 2.24 7.09 -2.33
C LEU A 394 2.21 8.09 -1.18
N SER A 395 3.08 7.90 -0.18
CA SER A 395 3.22 8.83 0.94
C SER A 395 3.64 10.22 0.44
N ALA A 396 4.57 10.31 -0.52
CA ALA A 396 4.96 11.56 -1.14
C ALA A 396 3.83 12.21 -1.95
N VAL A 397 3.03 11.41 -2.67
CA VAL A 397 1.84 11.90 -3.39
C VAL A 397 0.80 12.46 -2.41
N VAL A 398 0.55 11.78 -1.29
CA VAL A 398 -0.49 12.17 -0.33
C VAL A 398 -0.04 13.36 0.53
N PHE A 399 1.15 13.26 1.14
CA PHE A 399 1.65 14.16 2.18
C PHE A 399 2.69 15.17 1.70
N GLY A 400 3.19 15.04 0.47
CA GLY A 400 4.22 15.90 -0.10
C GLY A 400 5.63 15.32 0.04
N SER A 401 6.49 15.59 -0.95
CA SER A 401 7.83 14.99 -1.07
C SER A 401 8.89 15.44 -0.07
N ASN A 402 8.58 16.45 0.74
CA ASN A 402 9.50 16.99 1.73
C ASN A 402 9.32 16.35 3.11
N GLU A 403 8.37 15.43 3.25
CA GLU A 403 8.08 14.74 4.49
C GLU A 403 9.04 13.56 4.70
N VAL A 404 9.10 13.08 5.95
CA VAL A 404 9.75 11.80 6.24
C VAL A 404 8.79 10.69 5.82
N HIS A 405 9.30 9.80 4.96
CA HIS A 405 8.54 8.72 4.32
C HIS A 405 9.03 7.32 4.73
N THR A 406 9.67 7.18 5.88
CA THR A 406 9.95 5.87 6.50
C THR A 406 8.63 5.20 6.94
N LEU A 407 8.60 3.87 7.03
CA LEU A 407 7.41 3.13 7.47
C LEU A 407 6.90 3.63 8.83
N ASP A 408 7.79 3.85 9.79
CA ASP A 408 7.44 4.35 11.12
C ASP A 408 6.74 5.72 11.05
N ALA A 409 7.29 6.67 10.28
CA ALA A 409 6.67 7.99 10.07
C ALA A 409 5.34 7.92 9.29
N LEU A 410 5.18 6.94 8.39
CA LEU A 410 3.91 6.72 7.69
C LEU A 410 2.85 6.15 8.65
N CYS A 411 3.22 5.15 9.46
CA CYS A 411 2.36 4.54 10.46
C CYS A 411 1.95 5.54 11.53
N GLU A 412 2.87 6.36 12.05
CA GLU A 412 2.57 7.44 12.99
C GLU A 412 1.52 8.40 12.40
N ARG A 413 1.73 8.85 11.15
CA ARG A 413 0.82 9.80 10.48
C ARG A 413 -0.57 9.23 10.19
N LEU A 414 -0.67 7.91 10.04
CA LEU A 414 -1.90 7.18 9.76
C LEU A 414 -2.52 6.53 11.02
N CYS A 415 -1.92 6.78 12.20
CA CYS A 415 -2.24 6.15 13.49
C CYS A 415 -2.36 4.63 13.40
N ILE A 416 -1.36 4.00 12.80
CA ILE A 416 -1.19 2.55 12.73
C ILE A 416 -0.28 2.14 13.87
N ASP A 417 -0.78 1.27 14.76
CA ASP A 417 0.01 0.75 15.88
C ASP A 417 0.74 -0.53 15.47
N ILE A 418 2.07 -0.49 15.47
CA ILE A 418 2.90 -1.67 15.26
C ILE A 418 3.44 -2.10 16.60
N ARG A 419 3.01 -3.27 17.06
CA ARG A 419 3.54 -3.85 18.30
C ARG A 419 5.06 -4.06 18.17
N PRO A 420 5.86 -3.67 19.17
CA PRO A 420 7.32 -3.76 19.08
C PRO A 420 7.84 -5.17 18.76
N GLU A 421 7.09 -6.20 19.14
CA GLU A 421 7.48 -7.61 18.95
C GLU A 421 7.35 -8.10 17.50
N VAL A 422 6.54 -7.41 16.67
CA VAL A 422 6.35 -7.76 15.25
C VAL A 422 7.03 -6.77 14.30
N ARG A 423 7.49 -5.62 14.80
CA ARG A 423 8.31 -4.67 14.03
C ARG A 423 9.65 -5.32 13.68
N HIS A 424 10.11 -5.12 12.44
CA HIS A 424 11.29 -5.80 11.89
C HIS A 424 11.13 -7.32 11.79
N THR A 425 9.88 -7.76 11.63
CA THR A 425 9.60 -9.06 11.05
C THR A 425 8.98 -8.81 9.69
N ALA A 426 9.31 -9.64 8.70
CA ALA A 426 8.81 -9.42 7.35
C ALA A 426 7.27 -9.40 7.31
N LEU A 427 6.61 -10.27 8.08
CA LEU A 427 5.15 -10.28 8.15
C LEU A 427 4.60 -9.00 8.82
N GLY A 428 5.18 -8.58 9.96
CA GLY A 428 4.69 -7.41 10.69
C GLY A 428 4.84 -6.11 9.90
N ASP A 429 5.96 -5.95 9.20
CA ASP A 429 6.21 -4.80 8.32
C ASP A 429 5.30 -4.83 7.07
N ALA A 430 5.02 -6.03 6.50
CA ALA A 430 4.05 -6.19 5.41
C ALA A 430 2.61 -5.88 5.85
N GLU A 431 2.19 -6.32 7.05
CA GLU A 431 0.88 -6.01 7.64
C GLU A 431 0.73 -4.49 7.88
N ALA A 432 1.74 -3.84 8.45
CA ALA A 432 1.74 -2.39 8.65
C ALA A 432 1.69 -1.62 7.32
N THR A 433 2.43 -2.08 6.32
CA THR A 433 2.42 -1.51 4.97
C THR A 433 1.05 -1.69 4.30
N ALA A 434 0.39 -2.83 4.53
CA ALA A 434 -0.93 -3.11 3.98
C ALA A 434 -2.02 -2.27 4.65
N GLU A 435 -1.94 -2.07 5.97
CA GLU A 435 -2.84 -1.15 6.65
C GLU A 435 -2.65 0.29 6.16
N ALA A 436 -1.39 0.71 5.97
CA ALA A 436 -1.08 2.00 5.37
C ALA A 436 -1.67 2.13 3.97
N LEU A 437 -1.52 1.11 3.12
CA LEU A 437 -2.13 1.07 1.79
C LEU A 437 -3.65 1.24 1.88
N CYS A 438 -4.34 0.45 2.72
CA CYS A 438 -5.79 0.52 2.89
C CYS A 438 -6.27 1.93 3.26
N LYS A 439 -5.50 2.67 4.09
CA LYS A 439 -5.80 4.05 4.46
C LYS A 439 -5.44 5.06 3.37
N LEU A 440 -4.40 4.81 2.57
CA LEU A 440 -3.95 5.69 1.48
C LEU A 440 -4.88 5.65 0.26
N LEU A 441 -5.41 4.48 -0.10
CA LEU A 441 -6.29 4.30 -1.27
C LEU A 441 -7.46 5.30 -1.31
N PRO A 442 -8.32 5.44 -0.27
CA PRO A 442 -9.43 6.39 -0.31
C PRO A 442 -8.96 7.85 -0.27
N ILE A 443 -7.79 8.13 0.34
CA ILE A 443 -7.19 9.47 0.30
C ILE A 443 -6.77 9.83 -1.13
N LEU A 444 -6.17 8.90 -1.87
CA LEU A 444 -5.78 9.09 -3.28
C LEU A 444 -7.02 9.38 -4.14
N THR A 445 -8.09 8.60 -3.99
CA THR A 445 -9.36 8.84 -4.68
C THR A 445 -9.92 10.23 -4.37
N SER A 446 -9.85 10.69 -3.11
CA SER A 446 -10.29 12.05 -2.74
C SER A 446 -9.44 13.18 -3.34
N LYS A 447 -8.21 12.88 -3.79
CA LYS A 447 -7.35 13.82 -4.54
C LYS A 447 -7.62 13.79 -6.05
N GLY A 448 -8.56 12.95 -6.51
CA GLY A 448 -8.92 12.80 -7.91
C GLY A 448 -8.13 11.72 -8.66
N PHE A 449 -7.38 10.86 -7.95
CA PHE A 449 -6.70 9.72 -8.54
C PHE A 449 -7.61 8.48 -8.41
N GLU A 450 -8.43 8.23 -9.42
CA GLU A 450 -9.43 7.16 -9.39
C GLU A 450 -8.89 5.84 -9.95
N THR A 451 -7.98 5.92 -10.92
CA THR A 451 -7.43 4.74 -11.62
C THR A 451 -5.99 4.46 -11.23
N PHE A 452 -5.53 3.23 -11.50
CA PHE A 452 -4.12 2.87 -11.36
C PHE A 452 -3.20 3.79 -12.18
N GLY A 453 -3.59 4.10 -13.41
CA GLY A 453 -2.83 4.96 -14.32
C GLY A 453 -2.61 6.36 -13.76
N ASP A 454 -3.63 6.94 -13.12
CA ASP A 454 -3.53 8.25 -12.47
C ASP A 454 -2.46 8.23 -11.35
N VAL A 455 -2.48 7.18 -10.53
CA VAL A 455 -1.51 7.01 -9.43
C VAL A 455 -0.10 6.81 -9.96
N ILE A 456 0.09 5.99 -10.99
CA ILE A 456 1.41 5.79 -11.61
C ILE A 456 1.94 7.07 -12.26
N GLN A 457 1.06 7.84 -12.91
CA GLN A 457 1.46 9.13 -13.49
C GLN A 457 1.95 10.11 -12.42
N GLU A 458 1.30 10.14 -11.25
CA GLU A 458 1.68 11.05 -10.17
C GLU A 458 2.95 10.59 -9.45
N THR A 459 3.06 9.31 -9.12
CA THR A 459 4.25 8.74 -8.44
C THR A 459 5.53 8.93 -9.25
N ARG A 460 5.48 8.85 -10.59
CA ARG A 460 6.62 9.16 -11.48
C ARG A 460 7.17 10.57 -11.31
N LYS A 461 6.37 11.56 -10.88
CA LYS A 461 6.85 12.93 -10.59
C LYS A 461 7.76 12.97 -9.36
N HIS A 462 7.68 11.96 -8.51
CA HIS A 462 8.48 11.81 -7.29
C HIS A 462 9.71 10.91 -7.48
N GLY A 463 10.10 10.59 -8.73
CA GLY A 463 11.24 9.73 -9.06
C GLY A 463 12.62 10.16 -8.51
N ARG A 464 12.72 11.37 -7.93
CA ARG A 464 13.91 11.85 -7.20
C ARG A 464 14.05 11.24 -5.81
N LEU A 465 12.93 10.87 -5.17
CA LEU A 465 12.94 10.21 -3.86
C LEU A 465 13.32 8.74 -4.00
N LEU A 466 12.73 8.09 -4.99
CA LEU A 466 12.92 6.68 -5.25
C LEU A 466 12.63 6.39 -6.71
N LYS A 467 13.37 5.45 -7.30
CA LYS A 467 13.15 5.06 -8.69
C LYS A 467 11.82 4.31 -8.81
N ASP A 468 10.92 4.82 -9.65
CA ASP A 468 9.69 4.13 -10.01
C ASP A 468 10.00 2.83 -10.78
N MET A 469 9.22 1.78 -10.53
CA MET A 469 9.46 0.45 -11.07
C MET A 469 8.49 0.02 -12.17
N ASN A 470 7.52 0.86 -12.58
CA ASN A 470 6.54 0.59 -13.64
C ASN A 470 6.90 1.16 -15.02
#